data_AF-I9R227-F1
#
_entry.id   AF-I9R227-F1
#
_cell.length_a   1.000
_cell.length_b   1.000
_cell.length_c   1.000
_cell.angle_alpha   90.00
_cell.angle_beta   90.00
_cell.angle_gamma   90.00
#
_symmetry.space_group_name_H-M   'P 1'
#
loop_
_entity.id
_entity.type
_entity.pdbx_description
1 polymer ?
#
loop_
_entity_poly.entity_id
_entity_poly.type
_entity_poly.pdbx_seq_one_letter_code
_entity_poly.pdbx_strand_id
1 'polypeptide(L)'
;MNKIYGLNIDALRLCYEVTEPQNINIIKDKEIGEEIDFLYFYLRRIEGKHFKFVYEIRYNDMGKDKLFGELRLGINDNQEESNTHQNGYKKAWISISNRVLYSDEIYYLDFIENNLGLELHNITTLDLCLDMSNDIARLIRKLIRNPQITTLLNGKRITNRKEDRPEITYTFSGNMDKDKYLTVNIKQKKAIKDKSKGSTLIAYNKKAEITNSSDKTYINNYYNNPSKLHRLEVHLNNEEIKDYIAKTRYELSFYSLADEKFLAKLFGYTLNSLIRFEKDGKAIDWTDLLSEGYNNHPCQRQFSRVTNSNTEKNLFKKT
;
A
#
# COMPACT_ATOMS: atom_id res chain seq x y z
N MET A 1 17.56 18.41 8.50
CA MET A 1 16.20 18.47 7.94
C MET A 1 15.64 17.06 7.90
N ASN A 2 14.33 16.90 8.10
CA ASN A 2 13.66 15.62 7.90
C ASN A 2 13.68 15.29 6.40
N LYS A 3 14.17 14.11 6.04
CA LYS A 3 14.16 13.63 4.66
C LYS A 3 12.92 12.75 4.47
N ILE A 4 12.08 13.10 3.51
CA ILE A 4 11.08 12.20 2.94
C ILE A 4 11.78 11.40 1.84
N TYR A 5 11.70 10.08 1.89
CA TYR A 5 12.33 9.20 0.92
C TYR A 5 11.42 8.95 -0.29
N GLY A 6 10.15 8.63 -0.06
CA GLY A 6 9.19 8.43 -1.14
C GLY A 6 7.87 7.82 -0.66
N LEU A 7 6.86 7.94 -1.51
CA LEU A 7 5.57 7.27 -1.38
C LEU A 7 5.59 6.03 -2.28
N ASN A 8 5.26 4.85 -1.75
CA ASN A 8 5.22 3.60 -2.51
C ASN A 8 4.00 2.75 -2.16
N ILE A 9 3.71 1.77 -3.01
CA ILE A 9 2.78 0.69 -2.70
C ILE A 9 3.53 -0.39 -1.91
N ASP A 10 3.00 -0.79 -0.76
CA ASP A 10 3.60 -1.86 0.07
C ASP A 10 2.85 -3.19 -0.05
N ALA A 11 1.58 -3.17 -0.42
CA ALA A 11 0.81 -4.37 -0.75
C ALA A 11 -0.23 -4.05 -1.81
N LEU A 12 -0.38 -4.95 -2.79
CA LEU A 12 -1.34 -4.78 -3.88
C LEU A 12 -2.03 -6.10 -4.21
N ARG A 13 -3.36 -6.08 -4.20
CA ARG A 13 -4.17 -7.15 -4.77
C ARG A 13 -5.25 -6.59 -5.68
N LEU A 14 -5.23 -7.05 -6.90
CA LEU A 14 -6.12 -6.67 -7.98
C LEU A 14 -7.13 -7.78 -8.23
N CYS A 15 -8.33 -7.42 -8.65
CA CYS A 15 -9.38 -8.32 -9.07
C CYS A 15 -9.79 -7.98 -10.50
N TYR A 16 -9.98 -9.03 -11.27
CA TYR A 16 -10.12 -8.99 -12.72
C TYR A 16 -11.41 -9.68 -13.16
N GLU A 17 -11.86 -9.30 -14.33
CA GLU A 17 -12.78 -10.05 -15.17
C GLU A 17 -11.96 -10.97 -16.09
N VAL A 18 -12.35 -12.25 -16.17
CA VAL A 18 -11.80 -13.17 -17.17
C VAL A 18 -12.61 -13.01 -18.45
N THR A 19 -12.07 -12.24 -19.41
CA THR A 19 -12.73 -11.94 -20.69
C THR A 19 -12.35 -12.95 -21.78
N GLU A 20 -11.13 -13.48 -21.74
CA GLU A 20 -10.66 -14.54 -22.64
C GLU A 20 -10.27 -15.80 -21.86
N PRO A 21 -11.18 -16.78 -21.69
CA PRO A 21 -11.00 -17.85 -20.71
C PRO A 21 -10.08 -18.99 -21.16
N GLN A 22 -9.51 -18.92 -22.36
CA GLN A 22 -8.78 -20.04 -22.99
C GLN A 22 -7.61 -20.50 -22.11
N ASN A 23 -6.71 -19.57 -21.76
CA ASN A 23 -5.56 -19.86 -20.91
C ASN A 23 -5.96 -20.17 -19.46
N ILE A 24 -6.98 -19.48 -18.93
CA ILE A 24 -7.52 -19.78 -17.60
C ILE A 24 -8.11 -21.19 -17.51
N ASN A 25 -8.72 -21.71 -18.57
CA ASN A 25 -9.25 -23.07 -18.57
C ASN A 25 -8.12 -24.11 -18.63
N ILE A 26 -7.09 -23.88 -19.45
CA ILE A 26 -5.92 -24.78 -19.54
C ILE A 26 -5.23 -24.94 -18.19
N ILE A 27 -5.07 -23.86 -17.43
CA ILE A 27 -4.34 -23.95 -16.17
C ILE A 27 -5.12 -24.70 -15.09
N LYS A 28 -6.46 -24.71 -15.13
CA LYS A 28 -7.29 -25.35 -14.09
C LYS A 28 -7.11 -26.87 -14.01
N ASP A 29 -6.67 -27.50 -15.10
CA ASP A 29 -6.42 -28.93 -15.15
C ASP A 29 -5.04 -29.33 -14.58
N LYS A 30 -4.27 -28.36 -14.07
CA LYS A 30 -2.92 -28.58 -13.53
C LYS A 30 -2.93 -29.07 -12.09
N GLU A 31 -2.10 -30.08 -11.83
CA GLU A 31 -1.86 -30.63 -10.50
C GLU A 31 -0.86 -29.78 -9.71
N ILE A 32 -0.88 -29.93 -8.37
CA ILE A 32 0.05 -29.19 -7.49
C ILE A 32 1.50 -29.49 -7.86
N GLY A 33 2.29 -28.43 -8.03
CA GLY A 33 3.69 -28.49 -8.46
C GLY A 33 3.89 -28.42 -9.97
N GLU A 34 2.85 -28.61 -10.78
CA GLU A 34 2.98 -28.48 -12.23
C GLU A 34 3.18 -27.02 -12.67
N GLU A 35 3.97 -26.87 -13.73
CA GLU A 35 4.29 -25.60 -14.35
C GLU A 35 3.65 -25.50 -15.74
N ILE A 36 3.28 -24.28 -16.13
CA ILE A 36 2.85 -23.96 -17.49
C ILE A 36 3.50 -22.68 -17.96
N ASP A 37 4.14 -22.77 -19.12
CA ASP A 37 4.93 -21.70 -19.71
C ASP A 37 4.08 -20.80 -20.61
N PHE A 38 4.25 -19.48 -20.46
CA PHE A 38 3.66 -18.42 -21.26
C PHE A 38 4.77 -17.54 -21.88
N LEU A 39 5.86 -18.18 -22.32
CA LEU A 39 7.05 -17.61 -22.95
C LEU A 39 7.91 -16.72 -22.04
N TYR A 40 7.37 -15.62 -21.52
CA TYR A 40 8.12 -14.65 -20.69
C TYR A 40 7.87 -14.81 -19.20
N PHE A 41 6.84 -15.56 -18.84
CA PHE A 41 6.55 -15.97 -17.47
C PHE A 41 5.96 -17.37 -17.52
N TYR A 42 5.90 -18.02 -16.36
CA TYR A 42 5.23 -19.29 -16.20
C TYR A 42 4.42 -19.28 -14.91
N LEU A 43 3.39 -20.12 -14.87
CA LEU A 43 2.60 -20.34 -13.66
C LEU A 43 3.01 -21.66 -13.03
N ARG A 44 3.28 -21.63 -11.73
CA ARG A 44 3.50 -22.85 -10.93
C ARG A 44 2.33 -23.06 -9.99
N ARG A 45 1.65 -24.20 -10.12
CA ARG A 45 0.52 -24.55 -9.27
C ARG A 45 0.97 -24.78 -7.83
N ILE A 46 0.30 -24.13 -6.88
CA ILE A 46 0.54 -24.33 -5.44
C ILE A 46 -0.75 -24.64 -4.69
N GLU A 47 -0.61 -25.06 -3.43
CA GLU A 47 -1.75 -25.31 -2.56
C GLU A 47 -2.46 -24.00 -2.18
N GLY A 48 -3.80 -24.01 -2.24
CA GLY A 48 -4.64 -22.89 -1.88
C GLY A 48 -5.55 -23.20 -0.69
N LYS A 49 -5.56 -22.35 0.33
CA LYS A 49 -6.46 -22.51 1.48
C LYS A 49 -7.88 -21.97 1.22
N HIS A 50 -7.96 -20.77 0.65
CA HIS A 50 -9.22 -20.04 0.45
C HIS A 50 -9.69 -20.02 -0.99
N PHE A 51 -8.85 -20.52 -1.91
CA PHE A 51 -9.09 -20.55 -3.34
C PHE A 51 -8.82 -21.96 -3.83
N LYS A 52 -9.68 -22.46 -4.70
CA LYS A 52 -9.56 -23.76 -5.37
C LYS A 52 -8.35 -23.79 -6.27
N PHE A 53 -7.99 -22.66 -6.89
CA PHE A 53 -6.84 -22.60 -7.78
C PHE A 53 -5.92 -21.44 -7.41
N VAL A 54 -4.66 -21.77 -7.10
CA VAL A 54 -3.61 -20.80 -6.76
C VAL A 54 -2.34 -21.13 -7.53
N TYR A 55 -1.76 -20.12 -8.17
CA TYR A 55 -0.51 -20.25 -8.90
C TYR A 55 0.44 -19.14 -8.48
N GLU A 56 1.71 -19.48 -8.33
CA GLU A 56 2.76 -18.48 -8.39
C GLU A 56 2.94 -18.04 -9.84
N ILE A 57 3.02 -16.74 -10.06
CA ILE A 57 3.44 -16.15 -11.32
C ILE A 57 4.94 -15.93 -11.21
N ARG A 58 5.71 -16.62 -12.04
CA ARG A 58 7.18 -16.62 -11.99
C ARG A 58 7.76 -16.26 -13.34
N TYR A 59 8.96 -15.70 -13.34
CA TYR A 59 9.66 -15.36 -14.57
C TYR A 59 11.17 -15.47 -14.35
N ASN A 60 11.88 -15.69 -15.46
CA ASN A 60 13.33 -15.73 -15.45
C ASN A 60 13.89 -14.39 -15.90
N ASP A 61 14.75 -13.79 -15.08
CA ASP A 61 15.50 -12.59 -15.45
C ASP A 61 17.00 -12.88 -15.32
N MET A 62 17.68 -12.95 -16.45
CA MET A 62 19.12 -13.24 -16.57
C MET A 62 19.55 -14.50 -15.79
N GLY A 63 18.78 -15.59 -15.91
CA GLY A 63 19.06 -16.86 -15.25
C GLY A 63 18.57 -16.93 -13.80
N LYS A 64 17.94 -15.88 -13.28
CA LYS A 64 17.36 -15.87 -11.93
C LYS A 64 15.85 -16.04 -12.01
N ASP A 65 15.37 -17.13 -11.43
CA ASP A 65 13.94 -17.35 -11.23
C ASP A 65 13.42 -16.41 -10.12
N LYS A 66 12.41 -15.62 -10.45
CA LYS A 66 11.82 -14.59 -9.60
C LYS A 66 10.31 -14.78 -9.48
N LEU A 67 9.80 -14.57 -8.28
CA LEU A 67 8.37 -14.51 -8.00
C LEU A 67 7.83 -13.12 -8.31
N PHE A 68 6.91 -13.03 -9.28
CA PHE A 68 6.17 -11.82 -9.58
C PHE A 68 5.02 -11.60 -8.59
N GLY A 69 4.26 -12.67 -8.32
CA GLY A 69 3.05 -12.60 -7.51
C GLY A 69 2.28 -13.92 -7.53
N GLU A 70 1.00 -13.87 -7.18
CA GLU A 70 0.12 -15.03 -7.16
C GLU A 70 -1.18 -14.75 -7.94
N LEU A 71 -1.53 -15.66 -8.85
CA LEU A 71 -2.84 -15.75 -9.47
C LEU A 71 -3.74 -16.64 -8.61
N ARG A 72 -4.96 -16.18 -8.33
CA ARG A 72 -5.96 -16.92 -7.54
C ARG A 72 -7.29 -16.94 -8.27
N LEU A 73 -7.94 -18.10 -8.30
CA LEU A 73 -9.23 -18.33 -8.94
C LEU A 73 -10.09 -19.24 -8.08
N GLY A 74 -11.41 -19.07 -8.16
CA GLY A 74 -12.36 -19.99 -7.54
C GLY A 74 -12.32 -19.94 -6.02
N ILE A 75 -12.87 -18.91 -5.37
CA ILE A 75 -13.12 -18.86 -3.93
C ILE A 75 -13.76 -20.18 -3.49
N ASN A 76 -13.21 -20.74 -2.40
CA ASN A 76 -13.63 -22.03 -1.85
C ASN A 76 -14.69 -21.85 -0.76
N ASP A 77 -15.87 -21.37 -1.15
CA ASP A 77 -17.01 -21.10 -0.24
C ASP A 77 -18.32 -21.80 -0.65
N ASN A 78 -18.25 -22.68 -1.65
CA ASN A 78 -19.39 -23.37 -2.26
C ASN A 78 -20.45 -22.44 -2.88
N GLN A 79 -20.13 -21.17 -3.14
CA GLN A 79 -21.04 -20.20 -3.75
C GLN A 79 -20.50 -19.78 -5.12
N GLU A 80 -21.17 -20.20 -6.19
CA GLU A 80 -20.75 -19.87 -7.57
C GLU A 80 -20.83 -18.36 -7.85
N GLU A 81 -21.78 -17.67 -7.20
CA GLU A 81 -21.95 -16.22 -7.25
C GLU A 81 -20.74 -15.46 -6.68
N SER A 82 -20.04 -16.01 -5.68
CA SER A 82 -18.82 -15.42 -5.15
C SER A 82 -17.72 -15.31 -6.21
N ASN A 83 -17.75 -16.19 -7.21
CA ASN A 83 -16.75 -16.31 -8.27
C ASN A 83 -17.13 -15.61 -9.58
N THR A 84 -18.28 -14.96 -9.62
CA THR A 84 -18.81 -14.30 -10.81
C THR A 84 -19.11 -12.84 -10.51
N HIS A 85 -18.78 -11.95 -11.43
CA HIS A 85 -19.15 -10.53 -11.35
C HIS A 85 -20.62 -10.35 -11.75
N GLN A 86 -21.20 -9.18 -11.45
CA GLN A 86 -22.60 -8.90 -11.78
C GLN A 86 -22.88 -8.93 -13.29
N ASN A 87 -21.86 -8.67 -14.11
CA ASN A 87 -21.93 -8.74 -15.58
C ASN A 87 -21.71 -10.16 -16.14
N GLY A 88 -21.55 -11.17 -15.29
CA GLY A 88 -21.43 -12.58 -15.69
C GLY A 88 -20.00 -13.08 -15.92
N TYR A 89 -19.00 -12.19 -15.97
CA TYR A 89 -17.60 -12.62 -16.09
C TYR A 89 -17.07 -13.27 -14.82
N LYS A 90 -16.17 -14.25 -14.97
CA LYS A 90 -15.53 -14.90 -13.83
C LYS A 90 -14.49 -14.00 -13.19
N LYS A 91 -14.31 -14.14 -11.88
CA LYS A 91 -13.32 -13.40 -11.10
C LYS A 91 -11.96 -14.09 -11.13
N ALA A 92 -10.92 -13.29 -11.27
CA ALA A 92 -9.55 -13.67 -10.98
C ALA A 92 -8.90 -12.63 -10.06
N TRP A 93 -7.93 -13.04 -9.26
CA TRP A 93 -7.17 -12.14 -8.41
C TRP A 93 -5.68 -12.30 -8.66
N ILE A 94 -4.97 -11.18 -8.79
CA ILE A 94 -3.50 -11.16 -8.77
C ILE A 94 -3.04 -10.41 -7.53
N SER A 95 -2.26 -11.08 -6.69
CA SER A 95 -1.51 -10.44 -5.59
C SER A 95 -0.08 -10.21 -6.02
N ILE A 96 0.43 -8.99 -5.91
CA ILE A 96 1.80 -8.67 -6.33
C ILE A 96 2.77 -8.92 -5.16
N SER A 97 3.92 -9.53 -5.46
CA SER A 97 4.99 -9.69 -4.49
C SER A 97 5.54 -8.32 -4.07
N ASN A 98 5.72 -8.10 -2.77
CA ASN A 98 6.19 -6.81 -2.27
C ASN A 98 7.53 -6.37 -2.87
N ARG A 99 8.40 -7.31 -3.30
CA ARG A 99 9.67 -6.95 -3.94
C ARG A 99 9.47 -6.28 -5.30
N VAL A 100 8.50 -6.76 -6.08
CA VAL A 100 8.17 -6.22 -7.40
C VAL A 100 7.71 -4.76 -7.29
N LEU A 101 6.98 -4.42 -6.23
CA LEU A 101 6.48 -3.06 -5.97
C LEU A 101 7.59 -2.01 -5.71
N TYR A 102 8.85 -2.42 -5.55
CA TYR A 102 10.02 -1.55 -5.39
C TYR A 102 10.96 -1.65 -6.60
N SER A 103 10.42 -1.95 -7.78
CA SER A 103 11.18 -2.10 -9.02
C SER A 103 10.30 -1.83 -10.24
N ASP A 104 10.93 -1.63 -11.39
CA ASP A 104 10.24 -1.49 -12.68
C ASP A 104 9.58 -2.81 -13.16
N GLU A 105 9.80 -3.92 -12.46
CA GLU A 105 9.22 -5.23 -12.81
C GLU A 105 7.68 -5.20 -12.77
N ILE A 106 7.07 -4.25 -12.06
CA ILE A 106 5.60 -4.06 -12.02
C ILE A 106 4.99 -3.86 -13.41
N TYR A 107 5.75 -3.32 -14.37
CA TYR A 107 5.29 -3.12 -15.75
C TYR A 107 5.05 -4.43 -16.52
N TYR A 108 5.52 -5.59 -16.00
CA TYR A 108 5.18 -6.89 -16.57
C TYR A 108 3.73 -7.30 -16.31
N LEU A 109 3.02 -6.60 -15.41
CA LEU A 109 1.63 -6.89 -15.10
C LEU A 109 0.73 -6.82 -16.34
N ASP A 110 0.87 -5.78 -17.17
CA ASP A 110 0.07 -5.60 -18.40
C ASP A 110 0.27 -6.79 -19.37
N PHE A 111 1.51 -7.27 -19.51
CA PHE A 111 1.79 -8.46 -20.31
C PHE A 111 1.13 -9.73 -19.75
N ILE A 112 1.17 -9.91 -18.42
CA ILE A 112 0.55 -11.05 -17.74
C ILE A 112 -0.97 -11.00 -17.87
N GLU A 113 -1.58 -9.83 -17.69
CA GLU A 113 -3.02 -9.59 -17.84
C GLU A 113 -3.49 -9.97 -19.24
N ASN A 114 -2.80 -9.47 -20.27
CA ASN A 114 -3.11 -9.76 -21.67
C ASN A 114 -2.96 -11.26 -21.99
N ASN A 115 -1.91 -11.94 -21.52
CA ASN A 115 -1.74 -13.37 -21.79
C ASN A 115 -2.77 -14.23 -21.06
N LEU A 116 -3.27 -13.80 -19.91
CA LEU A 116 -4.26 -14.56 -19.16
C LEU A 116 -5.70 -14.19 -19.52
N GLY A 117 -5.92 -13.24 -20.42
CA GLY A 117 -7.25 -12.81 -20.82
C GLY A 117 -8.00 -12.09 -19.70
N LEU A 118 -7.30 -11.20 -18.98
CA LEU A 118 -7.80 -10.53 -17.78
C LEU A 118 -7.99 -9.03 -18.02
N GLU A 119 -9.16 -8.51 -17.65
CA GLU A 119 -9.43 -7.07 -17.61
C GLU A 119 -9.57 -6.58 -16.17
N LEU A 120 -8.89 -5.50 -15.81
CA LEU A 120 -8.88 -4.96 -14.44
C LEU A 120 -10.29 -4.46 -14.06
N HIS A 121 -10.87 -5.05 -13.02
CA HIS A 121 -12.17 -4.64 -12.50
C HIS A 121 -12.04 -3.68 -11.31
N ASN A 122 -11.23 -4.04 -10.31
CA ASN A 122 -11.04 -3.24 -9.11
C ASN A 122 -9.78 -3.60 -8.33
N ILE A 123 -9.35 -2.67 -7.48
CA ILE A 123 -8.34 -2.94 -6.44
C ILE A 123 -9.05 -3.50 -5.20
N THR A 124 -8.65 -4.68 -4.74
CA THR A 124 -9.25 -5.32 -3.56
C THR A 124 -8.55 -4.97 -2.26
N THR A 125 -7.24 -4.73 -2.34
CA THR A 125 -6.39 -4.34 -1.21
C THR A 125 -5.25 -3.49 -1.72
N LEU A 126 -5.02 -2.37 -1.06
CA LEU A 126 -3.92 -1.45 -1.34
C LEU A 126 -3.35 -0.95 -0.02
N ASP A 127 -2.06 -1.21 0.22
CA ASP A 127 -1.34 -0.58 1.31
C ASP A 127 -0.39 0.45 0.69
N LEU A 128 -0.56 1.72 1.06
CA LEU A 128 0.30 2.83 0.64
C LEU A 128 1.20 3.23 1.80
N CYS A 129 2.47 3.48 1.53
CA CYS A 129 3.43 3.85 2.55
C CYS A 129 4.26 5.07 2.17
N LEU A 130 4.50 5.93 3.14
CA LEU A 130 5.42 7.05 3.05
C LEU A 130 6.61 6.77 3.96
N ASP A 131 7.79 6.65 3.37
CA ASP A 131 9.04 6.43 4.10
C ASP A 131 9.79 7.74 4.34
N MET A 132 10.36 7.89 5.53
CA MET A 132 11.03 9.11 5.97
C MET A 132 12.10 8.84 7.02
N SER A 133 12.97 9.82 7.25
CA SER A 133 14.00 9.76 8.30
C SER A 133 13.46 10.11 9.69
N ASN A 134 12.27 10.73 9.77
CA ASN A 134 11.65 11.23 11.00
C ASN A 134 10.87 10.12 11.74
N ASP A 135 10.90 10.14 13.07
CA ASP A 135 10.14 9.21 13.92
C ASP A 135 8.66 9.61 13.98
N ILE A 136 7.94 9.24 12.91
CA ILE A 136 6.53 9.59 12.73
C ILE A 136 5.61 8.97 13.79
N ALA A 137 5.97 7.80 14.33
CA ALA A 137 5.24 7.16 15.42
C ALA A 137 5.26 8.01 16.70
N ARG A 138 6.45 8.50 17.07
CA ARG A 138 6.59 9.41 18.23
C ARG A 138 5.90 10.75 17.99
N LEU A 139 5.97 11.30 16.77
CA LEU A 139 5.28 12.54 16.41
C LEU A 139 3.75 12.42 16.58
N ILE A 140 3.14 11.39 15.99
CA ILE A 140 1.70 11.16 16.10
C ILE A 140 1.27 10.99 17.57
N ARG A 141 2.01 10.18 18.35
CA ARG A 141 1.74 10.01 19.79
C ARG A 141 1.84 11.35 20.54
N LYS A 142 2.84 12.19 20.24
CA LYS A 142 3.01 13.53 20.84
C LYS A 142 1.80 14.41 20.57
N LEU A 143 1.31 14.42 19.32
CA LEU A 143 0.11 15.19 18.93
C LEU A 143 -1.13 14.69 19.66
N ILE A 144 -1.39 13.38 19.64
CA ILE A 144 -2.55 12.78 20.32
C ILE A 144 -2.53 13.12 21.82
N ARG A 145 -1.37 13.04 22.48
CA ARG A 145 -1.25 13.29 23.92
C ARG A 145 -1.24 14.77 24.30
N ASN A 146 -1.09 15.68 23.35
CA ASN A 146 -1.07 17.11 23.63
C ASN A 146 -2.50 17.65 23.90
N PRO A 147 -2.79 18.20 25.10
CA PRO A 147 -4.11 18.75 25.41
C PRO A 147 -4.46 20.02 24.63
N GLN A 148 -3.45 20.73 24.09
CA GLN A 148 -3.65 21.92 23.26
C GLN A 148 -3.97 21.58 21.79
N ILE A 149 -3.90 20.30 21.42
CA ILE A 149 -4.22 19.81 20.09
C ILE A 149 -5.55 19.10 20.15
N THR A 150 -6.51 19.57 19.36
CA THR A 150 -7.75 18.83 19.15
C THR A 150 -7.50 17.72 18.15
N THR A 151 -7.85 16.50 18.51
CA THR A 151 -7.78 15.34 17.62
C THR A 151 -9.16 15.06 17.05
N LEU A 152 -9.24 14.87 15.74
CA LEU A 152 -10.39 14.28 15.07
C LEU A 152 -10.02 12.85 14.69
N LEU A 153 -10.75 11.88 15.21
CA LEU A 153 -10.51 10.44 15.01
C LEU A 153 -11.70 9.84 14.28
N ASN A 154 -11.47 9.17 13.15
CA ASN A 154 -12.53 8.64 12.28
C ASN A 154 -13.61 9.70 11.98
N GLY A 155 -13.18 10.92 11.66
CA GLY A 155 -14.04 12.09 11.39
C GLY A 155 -14.68 12.75 12.62
N LYS A 156 -14.56 12.19 13.83
CA LYS A 156 -15.21 12.71 15.04
C LYS A 156 -14.24 13.50 15.93
N ARG A 157 -14.64 14.70 16.32
CA ARG A 157 -13.87 15.53 17.27
C ARG A 157 -13.86 14.87 18.66
N ILE A 158 -12.67 14.65 19.21
CA ILE A 158 -12.50 14.12 20.56
C ILE A 158 -12.62 15.24 21.58
N THR A 159 -13.66 15.17 22.41
CA THR A 159 -13.90 16.11 23.52
C THR A 159 -13.49 15.50 24.87
N ASN A 160 -13.87 14.24 25.12
CA ASN A 160 -13.43 13.50 26.30
C ASN A 160 -12.13 12.74 26.02
N ARG A 161 -11.01 13.26 26.54
CA ARG A 161 -9.67 12.68 26.41
C ARG A 161 -9.39 11.52 27.37
N LYS A 162 -10.23 11.33 28.38
CA LYS A 162 -10.10 10.25 29.38
C LYS A 162 -10.85 8.97 28.99
N GLU A 163 -11.73 9.05 27.99
CA GLU A 163 -12.47 7.90 27.47
C GLU A 163 -11.52 6.94 26.74
N ASP A 164 -11.74 5.64 26.92
CA ASP A 164 -11.01 4.61 26.18
C ASP A 164 -11.30 4.70 24.69
N ARG A 165 -10.25 4.58 23.88
CA ARG A 165 -10.31 4.66 22.41
C ARG A 165 -9.67 3.41 21.80
N PRO A 166 -10.41 2.31 21.66
CA PRO A 166 -9.89 1.06 21.08
C PRO A 166 -9.40 1.21 19.63
N GLU A 167 -9.78 2.29 18.96
CA GLU A 167 -9.29 2.66 17.63
C GLU A 167 -7.79 2.98 17.60
N ILE A 168 -7.18 3.39 18.72
CA ILE A 168 -5.78 3.78 18.80
C ILE A 168 -5.03 2.79 19.70
N THR A 169 -4.02 2.13 19.16
CA THR A 169 -3.14 1.25 19.94
C THR A 169 -1.68 1.67 19.84
N TYR A 170 -0.97 1.54 20.96
CA TYR A 170 0.46 1.78 21.07
C TYR A 170 1.13 0.45 21.38
N THR A 171 2.03 0.01 20.51
CA THR A 171 2.80 -1.22 20.71
C THR A 171 4.25 -0.83 20.91
N PHE A 172 4.87 -1.34 21.99
CA PHE A 172 6.29 -1.19 22.23
C PHE A 172 6.98 -2.52 21.99
N SER A 173 8.15 -2.46 21.35
CA SER A 173 9.07 -3.59 21.23
C SER A 173 10.47 -3.15 21.63
N GLY A 174 11.28 -4.09 22.11
CA GLY A 174 12.55 -3.76 22.72
C GLY A 174 13.39 -4.98 23.03
N ASN A 175 14.25 -4.85 24.03
CA ASN A 175 14.95 -5.96 24.64
C ASN A 175 14.52 -6.09 26.11
N MET A 176 15.11 -7.04 26.83
CA MET A 176 14.80 -7.28 28.25
C MET A 176 15.06 -6.07 29.16
N ASP A 177 15.86 -5.09 28.70
CA ASP A 177 16.23 -3.92 29.52
C ASP A 177 15.33 -2.71 29.26
N LYS A 178 14.81 -2.56 28.03
CA LYS A 178 14.01 -1.37 27.66
C LYS A 178 13.19 -1.56 26.39
N ASP A 179 12.08 -0.83 26.37
CA ASP A 179 11.35 -0.51 25.15
C ASP A 179 12.20 0.35 24.21
N LYS A 180 12.34 -0.08 22.95
CA LYS A 180 13.16 0.62 21.94
C LYS A 180 12.31 1.26 20.86
N TYR A 181 11.32 0.54 20.34
CA TYR A 181 10.57 0.92 19.16
C TYR A 181 9.09 1.08 19.50
N LEU A 182 8.55 2.23 19.11
CA LEU A 182 7.12 2.52 19.20
C LEU A 182 6.48 2.27 17.84
N THR A 183 5.39 1.53 17.85
CA THR A 183 4.43 1.45 16.74
C THR A 183 3.11 2.08 17.20
N VAL A 184 2.57 2.98 16.38
CA VAL A 184 1.23 3.55 16.58
C VAL A 184 0.31 2.97 15.51
N ASN A 185 -0.79 2.34 15.92
CA ASN A 185 -1.84 1.91 15.01
C ASN A 185 -3.11 2.72 15.26
N ILE A 186 -3.76 3.11 14.18
CA ILE A 186 -5.06 3.81 14.20
C ILE A 186 -5.98 3.09 13.23
N LYS A 187 -7.18 2.72 13.67
CA LYS A 187 -8.12 1.93 12.88
C LYS A 187 -9.47 2.61 12.77
N GLN A 188 -10.12 2.46 11.62
CA GLN A 188 -11.57 2.64 11.56
C GLN A 188 -12.25 1.59 12.44
N LYS A 189 -13.43 1.92 13.01
CA LYS A 189 -14.18 1.01 13.89
C LYS A 189 -14.42 -0.36 13.27
N LYS A 190 -14.80 -0.39 11.98
CA LYS A 190 -15.02 -1.61 11.19
C LYS A 190 -13.74 -2.45 11.02
N ALA A 191 -12.56 -1.80 11.05
CA ALA A 191 -11.25 -2.43 10.91
C ALA A 191 -10.63 -2.96 12.21
N ILE A 192 -11.24 -2.70 13.38
CA ILE A 192 -10.70 -3.15 14.68
C ILE A 192 -10.65 -4.68 14.75
N LYS A 193 -11.77 -5.32 14.40
CA LYS A 193 -11.91 -6.79 14.43
C LYS A 193 -11.49 -7.45 13.12
N ASP A 194 -11.63 -6.75 12.00
CA ASP A 194 -11.37 -7.29 10.67
C ASP A 194 -10.78 -6.21 9.76
N LYS A 195 -9.45 -6.27 9.53
CA LYS A 195 -8.73 -5.28 8.72
C LYS A 195 -9.32 -5.15 7.31
N SER A 196 -9.91 -6.21 6.74
CA SER A 196 -10.49 -6.17 5.39
C SER A 196 -11.72 -5.27 5.28
N LYS A 197 -12.37 -4.96 6.42
CA LYS A 197 -13.60 -4.16 6.44
C LYS A 197 -13.37 -2.67 6.53
N GLY A 198 -12.14 -2.19 6.71
CA GLY A 198 -11.89 -0.74 6.65
C GLY A 198 -10.44 -0.34 6.72
N SER A 199 -10.22 0.96 6.67
CA SER A 199 -8.87 1.52 6.60
C SER A 199 -8.16 1.48 7.94
N THR A 200 -6.83 1.36 7.89
CA THR A 200 -5.94 1.45 9.05
C THR A 200 -4.73 2.28 8.73
N LEU A 201 -4.15 2.93 9.74
CA LEU A 201 -2.88 3.64 9.69
C LEU A 201 -1.91 2.98 10.66
N ILE A 202 -0.67 2.76 10.22
CA ILE A 202 0.41 2.24 11.05
C ILE A 202 1.64 3.14 10.88
N ALA A 203 2.21 3.58 12.00
CA ALA A 203 3.43 4.39 12.04
C ALA A 203 4.49 3.68 12.89
N TYR A 204 5.68 3.42 12.33
CA TYR A 204 6.69 2.58 12.99
C TYR A 204 8.12 2.81 12.48
N ASN A 205 9.08 2.16 13.14
CA ASN A 205 10.49 2.12 12.73
C ASN A 205 10.72 1.00 11.71
N LYS A 206 10.72 1.35 10.43
CA LYS A 206 10.91 0.42 9.31
C LYS A 206 12.32 -0.15 9.26
N LYS A 207 13.34 0.62 9.67
CA LYS A 207 14.72 0.14 9.74
C LYS A 207 14.86 -1.03 10.71
N ALA A 208 14.21 -0.94 11.88
CA ALA A 208 14.20 -2.00 12.87
C ALA A 208 13.46 -3.25 12.35
N GLU A 209 12.32 -3.08 11.67
CA GLU A 209 11.62 -4.20 11.04
C GLU A 209 12.50 -4.93 10.03
N ILE A 210 13.16 -4.20 9.11
CA ILE A 210 14.05 -4.81 8.11
C ILE A 210 15.25 -5.49 8.76
N THR A 211 15.81 -4.91 9.83
CA THR A 211 16.95 -5.53 10.53
C THR A 211 16.55 -6.85 11.18
N ASN A 212 15.30 -6.94 11.64
CA ASN A 212 14.75 -8.15 12.27
C ASN A 212 14.13 -9.13 11.26
N SER A 213 13.99 -8.77 9.98
CA SER A 213 13.36 -9.55 8.91
C SER A 213 14.29 -9.61 7.68
N SER A 214 14.99 -10.73 7.50
CA SER A 214 16.05 -10.88 6.48
C SER A 214 15.57 -10.75 5.03
N ASP A 215 14.30 -11.04 4.77
CA ASP A 215 13.65 -11.00 3.47
C ASP A 215 13.31 -9.58 2.98
N LYS A 216 13.38 -8.55 3.84
CA LYS A 216 12.98 -7.16 3.51
C LYS A 216 14.15 -6.22 3.17
N THR A 217 15.35 -6.76 2.98
CA THR A 217 16.56 -5.97 2.68
C THR A 217 16.45 -5.16 1.38
N TYR A 218 15.61 -5.59 0.43
CA TYR A 218 15.35 -4.87 -0.82
C TYR A 218 14.83 -3.44 -0.60
N ILE A 219 14.05 -3.18 0.44
CA ILE A 219 13.54 -1.83 0.77
C ILE A 219 14.69 -0.89 1.18
N ASN A 220 15.64 -1.40 1.95
CA ASN A 220 16.84 -0.63 2.32
C ASN A 220 17.69 -0.31 1.09
N ASN A 221 17.88 -1.29 0.20
CA ASN A 221 18.66 -1.11 -1.03
C ASN A 221 18.00 -0.09 -1.96
N TYR A 222 16.67 -0.12 -2.10
CA TYR A 222 15.90 0.84 -2.89
C TYR A 222 16.19 2.30 -2.48
N TYR A 223 16.39 2.56 -1.18
CA TYR A 223 16.71 3.88 -0.65
C TYR A 223 18.21 4.15 -0.44
N ASN A 224 19.09 3.34 -1.02
CA ASN A 224 20.55 3.45 -0.85
C ASN A 224 20.99 3.37 0.64
N ASN A 225 20.42 2.41 1.37
CA ASN A 225 20.80 2.07 2.74
C ASN A 225 20.78 3.25 3.72
N PRO A 226 19.63 3.89 3.95
CA PRO A 226 19.55 5.04 4.84
C PRO A 226 19.86 4.66 6.30
N SER A 227 20.45 5.60 7.05
CA SER A 227 20.77 5.41 8.48
C SER A 227 19.53 5.42 9.38
N LYS A 228 18.45 6.09 8.96
CA LYS A 228 17.14 6.11 9.61
C LYS A 228 16.05 5.85 8.58
N LEU A 229 15.12 4.96 8.89
CA LEU A 229 13.97 4.67 8.05
C LEU A 229 12.77 4.40 8.94
N HIS A 230 11.78 5.28 8.86
CA HIS A 230 10.49 5.18 9.52
C HIS A 230 9.41 5.23 8.46
N ARG A 231 8.28 4.59 8.74
CA ARG A 231 7.19 4.44 7.80
C ARG A 231 5.88 4.91 8.40
N LEU A 232 5.12 5.62 7.58
CA LEU A 232 3.69 5.87 7.77
C LEU A 232 2.93 5.12 6.68
N GLU A 233 2.19 4.10 7.05
CA GLU A 233 1.48 3.19 6.16
C GLU A 233 -0.02 3.33 6.36
N VAL A 234 -0.78 3.31 5.27
CA VAL A 234 -2.24 3.21 5.30
C VAL A 234 -2.67 2.00 4.50
N HIS A 235 -3.58 1.23 5.08
CA HIS A 235 -4.32 0.18 4.39
C HIS A 235 -5.64 0.73 3.89
N LEU A 236 -5.98 0.40 2.66
CA LEU A 236 -7.27 0.65 2.05
C LEU A 236 -7.88 -0.67 1.60
N ASN A 237 -9.18 -0.83 1.89
CA ASN A 237 -9.95 -1.93 1.34
C ASN A 237 -10.67 -1.51 0.04
N ASN A 238 -11.28 -2.49 -0.61
CA ASN A 238 -12.03 -2.31 -1.85
C ASN A 238 -13.08 -1.18 -1.78
N GLU A 239 -13.89 -1.14 -0.72
CA GLU A 239 -14.97 -0.15 -0.58
C GLU A 239 -14.42 1.28 -0.56
N GLU A 240 -13.38 1.53 0.24
CA GLU A 240 -12.80 2.87 0.38
C GLU A 240 -12.14 3.34 -0.92
N ILE A 241 -11.55 2.42 -1.69
CA ILE A 241 -10.98 2.72 -3.01
C ILE A 241 -12.10 3.02 -4.01
N LYS A 242 -13.16 2.20 -4.06
CA LYS A 242 -14.33 2.43 -4.93
C LYS A 242 -15.00 3.77 -4.64
N ASP A 243 -15.21 4.09 -3.36
CA ASP A 243 -15.79 5.36 -2.93
C ASP A 243 -14.93 6.55 -3.39
N TYR A 244 -13.60 6.43 -3.26
CA TYR A 244 -12.68 7.47 -3.72
C TYR A 244 -12.73 7.66 -5.24
N ILE A 245 -12.66 6.56 -6.00
CA ILE A 245 -12.72 6.56 -7.47
C ILE A 245 -14.04 7.19 -7.95
N ALA A 246 -15.17 6.75 -7.40
CA ALA A 246 -16.49 7.29 -7.74
C ALA A 246 -16.60 8.79 -7.43
N LYS A 247 -16.10 9.22 -6.26
CA LYS A 247 -16.12 10.63 -5.84
C LYS A 247 -15.25 11.52 -6.72
N THR A 248 -14.12 11.00 -7.19
CA THR A 248 -13.16 11.74 -8.03
C THR A 248 -13.43 11.60 -9.52
N ARG A 249 -14.35 10.72 -9.92
CA ARG A 249 -14.61 10.32 -11.32
C ARG A 249 -13.33 9.90 -12.02
N TYR A 250 -12.43 9.27 -11.28
CA TYR A 250 -11.18 8.76 -11.81
C TYR A 250 -11.44 7.45 -12.55
N GLU A 251 -10.77 7.23 -13.67
CA GLU A 251 -10.86 5.98 -14.42
C GLU A 251 -9.75 5.04 -13.97
N LEU A 252 -10.11 3.91 -13.37
CA LEU A 252 -9.15 2.95 -12.89
C LEU A 252 -8.54 2.19 -14.08
N SER A 253 -7.22 2.18 -14.14
CA SER A 253 -6.43 1.39 -15.08
C SER A 253 -5.13 0.95 -14.41
N PHE A 254 -4.34 0.12 -15.09
CA PHE A 254 -2.98 -0.18 -14.66
C PHE A 254 -2.17 1.10 -14.40
N TYR A 255 -2.28 2.11 -15.27
CA TYR A 255 -1.54 3.37 -15.15
C TYR A 255 -1.88 4.15 -13.87
N SER A 256 -3.04 3.91 -13.26
CA SER A 256 -3.38 4.49 -11.95
C SER A 256 -2.41 4.06 -10.85
N LEU A 257 -1.82 2.88 -10.96
CA LEU A 257 -0.84 2.34 -10.01
C LEU A 257 0.54 2.98 -10.18
N ALA A 258 0.80 3.61 -11.33
CA ALA A 258 2.02 4.36 -11.61
C ALA A 258 1.84 5.89 -11.47
N ASP A 259 0.60 6.38 -11.33
CA ASP A 259 0.30 7.80 -11.15
C ASP A 259 0.57 8.26 -9.71
N GLU A 260 1.77 8.80 -9.48
CA GLU A 260 2.18 9.33 -8.18
C GLU A 260 1.20 10.38 -7.62
N LYS A 261 0.55 11.18 -8.47
CA LYS A 261 -0.40 12.21 -8.01
C LYS A 261 -1.68 11.56 -7.52
N PHE A 262 -2.17 10.54 -8.22
CA PHE A 262 -3.31 9.74 -7.78
C PHE A 262 -3.01 9.08 -6.43
N LEU A 263 -1.87 8.37 -6.33
CA LEU A 263 -1.47 7.68 -5.09
C LEU A 263 -1.30 8.65 -3.92
N ALA A 264 -0.68 9.82 -4.13
CA ALA A 264 -0.49 10.83 -3.09
C ALA A 264 -1.81 11.42 -2.58
N LYS A 265 -2.76 11.70 -3.50
CA LYS A 265 -4.09 12.18 -3.12
C LYS A 265 -4.89 11.12 -2.38
N LEU A 266 -4.82 9.86 -2.82
CA LEU A 266 -5.47 8.74 -2.16
C LEU A 266 -4.90 8.51 -0.76
N PHE A 267 -3.57 8.54 -0.62
CA PHE A 267 -2.87 8.46 0.67
C PHE A 267 -3.34 9.56 1.63
N GLY A 268 -3.31 10.82 1.19
CA GLY A 268 -3.76 11.96 1.99
C GLY A 268 -5.24 11.90 2.35
N TYR A 269 -6.09 11.45 1.43
CA TYR A 269 -7.53 11.25 1.69
C TYR A 269 -7.74 10.24 2.82
N THR A 270 -7.08 9.09 2.75
CA THR A 270 -7.18 8.02 3.75
C THR A 270 -6.59 8.42 5.10
N LEU A 271 -5.43 9.07 5.13
CA LEU A 271 -4.87 9.59 6.38
C LEU A 271 -5.86 10.53 7.09
N ASN A 272 -6.45 11.46 6.34
CA ASN A 272 -7.39 12.45 6.87
C ASN A 272 -8.74 11.85 7.30
N SER A 273 -9.14 10.70 6.75
CA SER A 273 -10.33 9.99 7.21
C SER A 273 -10.10 9.30 8.55
N LEU A 274 -8.88 8.81 8.80
CA LEU A 274 -8.47 8.11 10.02
C LEU A 274 -8.17 9.06 11.18
N ILE A 275 -7.30 10.04 10.99
CA ILE A 275 -6.92 10.98 12.04
C ILE A 275 -6.51 12.34 11.47
N ARG A 276 -6.97 13.41 12.14
CA ARG A 276 -6.57 14.80 11.87
C ARG A 276 -6.31 15.54 13.17
N PHE A 277 -5.52 16.59 13.08
CA PHE A 277 -5.16 17.44 14.20
C PHE A 277 -5.54 18.88 13.91
N GLU A 278 -6.00 19.58 14.93
CA GLU A 278 -6.29 20.99 14.89
C GLU A 278 -5.65 21.70 16.09
N LYS A 279 -5.17 22.92 15.86
CA LYS A 279 -4.72 23.84 16.90
C LYS A 279 -5.44 25.17 16.71
N ASP A 280 -6.04 25.69 17.78
CA ASP A 280 -6.73 26.98 17.77
C ASP A 280 -7.79 27.09 16.63
N GLY A 281 -8.52 25.98 16.40
CA GLY A 281 -9.54 25.86 15.35
C GLY A 281 -9.01 25.74 13.92
N LYS A 282 -7.68 25.69 13.72
CA LYS A 282 -7.05 25.52 12.40
C LYS A 282 -6.52 24.10 12.24
N ALA A 283 -6.82 23.48 11.09
CA ALA A 283 -6.26 22.19 10.73
C ALA A 283 -4.73 22.28 10.60
N ILE A 284 -4.06 21.25 11.12
CA ILE A 284 -2.62 21.04 10.93
C ILE A 284 -2.47 20.11 9.72
N ASP A 285 -1.83 20.59 8.65
CA ASP A 285 -1.66 19.82 7.44
C ASP A 285 -0.62 18.69 7.64
N TRP A 286 -0.88 17.53 7.04
CA TRP A 286 0.07 16.42 7.09
C TRP A 286 1.40 16.77 6.44
N THR A 287 1.39 17.56 5.37
CA THR A 287 2.60 18.04 4.70
C THR A 287 3.47 18.83 5.67
N ASP A 288 2.86 19.73 6.46
CA ASP A 288 3.55 20.52 7.49
C ASP A 288 4.12 19.63 8.60
N LEU A 289 3.35 18.63 9.04
CA LEU A 289 3.80 17.66 10.05
C LEU A 289 5.03 16.86 9.58
N LEU A 290 5.04 16.49 8.30
CA LEU A 290 6.06 15.64 7.70
C LEU A 290 7.33 16.43 7.33
N SER A 291 7.19 17.68 6.89
CA SER A 291 8.33 18.54 6.50
C SER A 291 9.08 19.11 7.71
N GLU A 292 8.37 19.61 8.72
CA GLU A 292 8.98 20.41 9.79
C GLU A 292 9.21 19.65 11.09
N GLY A 293 8.59 18.47 11.28
CA GLY A 293 8.69 17.71 12.53
C GLY A 293 8.25 18.55 13.72
N TYR A 294 6.93 18.79 13.86
CA TYR A 294 6.28 19.69 14.82
C TYR A 294 7.11 20.09 16.06
N ASN A 295 7.89 21.15 15.90
CA ASN A 295 8.52 21.93 16.95
C ASN A 295 7.67 23.19 17.16
N ASN A 296 7.41 23.55 18.41
CA ASN A 296 6.52 24.65 18.80
C ASN A 296 7.04 26.02 18.29
N HIS A 297 6.78 26.38 17.02
CA HIS A 297 6.92 27.76 16.55
C HIS A 297 5.75 28.17 15.65
N PRO A 298 5.32 29.44 15.74
CA PRO A 298 4.16 29.95 15.04
C PRO A 298 4.49 30.17 13.56
N CYS A 299 3.65 29.59 12.70
CA CYS A 299 3.23 30.15 11.40
C CYS A 299 4.27 30.99 10.64
N GLN A 300 5.05 30.37 9.75
CA GLN A 300 5.53 31.05 8.54
C GLN A 300 5.39 30.13 7.33
N ARG A 301 4.35 30.41 6.54
CA ARG A 301 4.15 29.87 5.20
C ARG A 301 5.34 30.24 4.32
N GLN A 302 6.01 29.26 3.73
CA GLN A 302 6.66 29.38 2.42
C GLN A 302 6.78 27.99 1.78
N PHE A 303 5.71 27.54 1.11
CA PHE A 303 5.85 26.53 0.05
C PHE A 303 6.13 27.27 -1.25
N SER A 304 7.40 27.23 -1.69
CA SER A 304 7.70 27.36 -3.11
C SER A 304 7.11 26.14 -3.81
N ARG A 305 6.15 26.41 -4.71
CA ARG A 305 5.59 25.48 -5.69
C ARG A 305 6.70 24.60 -6.28
N VAL A 306 6.59 23.29 -6.13
CA VAL A 306 7.25 22.36 -7.06
C VAL A 306 6.38 22.33 -8.31
N THR A 307 6.57 23.33 -9.16
CA THR A 307 6.21 23.27 -10.58
C THR A 307 7.46 22.95 -11.37
N ASN A 308 7.36 21.92 -12.21
CA ASN A 308 8.18 21.60 -13.38
C ASN A 308 9.46 22.43 -13.59
N SER A 309 10.60 21.74 -13.57
CA SER A 309 11.79 22.18 -14.29
C SER A 309 12.39 21.01 -15.05
N ASN A 310 12.21 21.10 -16.36
CA ASN A 310 12.94 20.49 -17.46
C ASN A 310 14.24 19.75 -17.13
N THR A 311 14.28 18.47 -17.48
CA THR A 311 15.48 17.81 -17.99
C THR A 311 15.16 17.09 -19.29
N GLU A 312 14.69 17.87 -20.27
CA GLU A 312 15.02 17.62 -21.68
C GLU A 312 16.02 18.69 -22.10
N LYS A 313 17.27 18.27 -22.31
CA LYS A 313 18.34 18.85 -23.16
C LYS A 313 19.69 18.56 -22.51
N ASN A 314 20.32 17.47 -22.97
CA ASN A 314 21.70 17.48 -23.45
C ASN A 314 22.11 16.06 -23.87
N LEU A 315 21.68 15.66 -25.06
CA LEU A 315 22.31 14.54 -25.76
C LEU A 315 22.23 14.74 -27.28
N PHE A 316 22.70 15.89 -27.74
CA PHE A 316 23.20 16.07 -29.11
C PHE A 316 24.16 17.26 -29.11
N LYS A 317 25.48 16.99 -29.11
CA LYS A 317 26.49 17.63 -29.97
C LYS A 317 27.92 17.24 -29.59
N LYS A 318 28.67 16.88 -30.63
CA LYS A 318 30.13 16.72 -30.78
C LYS A 318 30.66 15.34 -30.34
N THR A 319 31.26 14.51 -31.18
CA THR A 319 31.82 14.71 -32.54
C THR A 319 31.81 13.37 -33.25
#